data_AF-A0A8B9GQZ5-F1
#
_entry.id   AF-A0A8B9GQZ5-F1
#
_cell.length_a   1.000
_cell.length_b   1.000
_cell.length_c   1.000
_cell.angle_alpha   90.00
_cell.angle_beta   90.00
_cell.angle_gamma   90.00
#
_symmetry.space_group_name_H-M   'P 1'
#
loop_
_entity.id
_entity.type
_entity.pdbx_description
1 polymer ?
#
loop_
_entity_poly.entity_id
_entity_poly.type
_entity_poly.pdbx_seq_one_letter_code
_entity_poly.pdbx_strand_id
1 'polypeptide(L)'
;MSFFYISFLSYFSNSCSSSFAVTCLSRCAQHRAAAARTFSSSLSVRQSVPPALWKLGRLNHVAIAVPDLEKATALYRDVLGAQVSAAVPLPEHGVYTVFVELGNTKLELLHPLGEKSPIAGFLQKNKSGGMHHICIEVKELLRRTLKYKTY
;
A
#
# COMPACT_ATOMS: atom_id res chain seq x y z
N MET A 1 -6.36 -13.17 8.43
CA MET A 1 -5.38 -12.10 8.73
C MET A 1 -5.24 -11.29 7.47
N SER A 2 -5.31 -9.96 7.57
CA SER A 2 -5.16 -9.07 6.43
C SER A 2 -3.77 -8.45 6.46
N PHE A 3 -3.06 -8.53 5.34
CA PHE A 3 -1.70 -8.02 5.17
C PHE A 3 -1.76 -6.63 4.54
N PHE A 4 -0.99 -5.68 5.07
CA PHE A 4 -0.87 -4.33 4.51
C PHE A 4 0.51 -4.16 3.87
N TYR A 5 0.52 -3.87 2.58
CA TYR A 5 1.72 -3.53 1.82
C TYR A 5 1.98 -2.03 1.90
N ILE A 6 3.04 -1.62 2.59
CA ILE A 6 3.57 -0.26 2.45
C ILE A 6 4.57 -0.30 1.29
N SER A 7 4.08 -0.05 0.07
CA SER A 7 4.95 0.16 -1.09
C SER A 7 5.42 1.61 -1.08
N PHE A 8 6.69 1.85 -0.77
CA PHE A 8 7.33 3.17 -0.90
C PHE A 8 7.56 3.46 -2.39
N LEU A 9 6.50 3.74 -3.15
CA LEU A 9 6.63 4.37 -4.46
C LEU A 9 6.47 5.90 -4.32
N SER A 10 7.46 6.60 -4.84
CA SER A 10 7.68 8.04 -4.90
C SER A 10 6.40 8.85 -5.17
N TYR A 11 5.94 9.59 -4.16
CA TYR A 11 4.91 10.63 -4.30
C TYR A 11 5.59 11.96 -4.63
N PHE A 12 5.96 12.15 -5.89
CA PHE A 12 6.32 13.47 -6.43
C PHE A 12 5.63 13.60 -7.79
N SER A 13 4.44 14.20 -7.82
CA SER A 13 4.10 15.07 -8.93
C SER A 13 2.88 15.96 -8.64
N ASN A 14 3.10 17.20 -9.04
CA ASN A 14 2.23 18.36 -8.99
C ASN A 14 0.86 18.13 -9.64
N SER A 15 -0.17 18.78 -9.11
CA SER A 15 -1.23 19.38 -9.93
C SER A 15 -2.00 20.40 -9.10
N CYS A 16 -1.65 21.68 -9.27
CA CYS A 16 -2.43 22.82 -8.87
C CYS A 16 -2.73 23.62 -10.13
N SER A 17 -4.00 23.71 -10.54
CA SER A 17 -4.66 24.91 -11.07
C SER A 17 -6.04 24.55 -11.62
N SER A 18 -7.06 25.01 -10.90
CA SER A 18 -8.45 25.09 -11.31
C SER A 18 -8.69 26.38 -12.10
N SER A 19 -9.57 26.35 -13.11
CA SER A 19 -10.41 27.50 -13.43
C SER A 19 -11.63 27.08 -14.24
N PHE A 20 -12.82 27.26 -13.67
CA PHE A 20 -14.10 27.26 -14.37
C PHE A 20 -14.80 28.57 -14.03
N ALA A 21 -15.13 29.35 -15.05
CA ALA A 21 -15.95 30.55 -14.94
C ALA A 21 -17.04 30.48 -16.02
N VAL A 22 -18.31 30.57 -15.61
CA VAL A 22 -19.43 30.94 -16.48
C VAL A 22 -20.37 31.83 -15.67
N THR A 23 -20.66 32.99 -16.23
CA THR A 23 -21.58 34.03 -15.74
C THR A 23 -22.86 34.00 -16.58
N CYS A 24 -23.90 34.74 -16.13
CA CYS A 24 -25.07 35.27 -16.89
C CYS A 24 -26.33 34.37 -16.88
N LEU A 25 -27.60 34.82 -16.68
CA LEU A 25 -28.28 35.99 -16.08
C LEU A 25 -29.81 35.72 -16.18
N SER A 26 -30.62 36.41 -15.35
CA SER A 26 -32.04 36.79 -15.60
C SER A 26 -33.13 35.69 -15.46
N ARG A 27 -34.37 35.87 -14.96
CA ARG A 27 -35.17 37.01 -14.43
C ARG A 27 -36.49 36.43 -13.83
N CYS A 28 -37.10 37.17 -12.88
CA CYS A 28 -38.53 37.16 -12.45
C CYS A 28 -39.14 35.84 -11.91
N ALA A 29 -40.00 35.75 -10.89
CA ALA A 29 -40.95 36.69 -10.31
C ALA A 29 -41.35 36.22 -8.88
N GLN A 30 -41.75 37.20 -8.06
CA GLN A 30 -42.88 37.18 -7.11
C GLN A 30 -43.06 35.96 -6.19
N HIS A 31 -42.89 36.15 -4.88
CA HIS A 31 -43.98 36.15 -3.89
C HIS A 31 -43.40 36.27 -2.47
N ARG A 32 -43.96 37.18 -1.67
CA ARG A 32 -43.67 37.32 -0.24
C ARG A 32 -44.15 36.06 0.49
N ALA A 33 -43.20 35.32 1.07
CA ALA A 33 -43.46 34.43 2.19
C ALA A 33 -42.43 34.75 3.27
N ALA A 34 -42.90 35.13 4.46
CA ALA A 34 -42.08 35.31 5.64
C ALA A 34 -41.54 33.94 6.08
N ALA A 35 -40.39 33.53 5.53
CA ALA A 35 -39.67 32.36 5.99
C ALA A 35 -39.00 32.70 7.32
N ALA A 36 -39.51 32.13 8.40
CA ALA A 36 -38.87 32.12 9.71
C ALA A 36 -37.40 31.72 9.54
N ARG A 37 -36.49 32.60 9.94
CA ARG A 37 -35.05 32.29 9.99
C ARG A 37 -34.84 31.32 11.13
N THR A 38 -35.02 30.03 10.87
CA THR A 38 -34.50 28.99 11.74
C THR A 38 -32.99 29.14 11.69
N PHE A 39 -32.40 29.64 12.77
CA PHE A 39 -30.97 29.75 12.94
C PHE A 39 -30.43 28.32 12.92
N SER A 40 -29.98 27.87 11.74
CA SER A 40 -29.24 26.61 11.62
C SER A 40 -27.92 26.86 12.30
N SER A 41 -27.86 26.56 13.61
CA SER A 41 -26.59 26.42 14.30
C SER A 41 -25.87 25.27 13.58
N SER A 42 -24.96 25.63 12.69
CA SER A 42 -23.97 24.71 12.17
C SER A 42 -23.21 24.21 13.38
N LEU A 43 -23.63 23.06 13.90
CA LEU A 43 -22.83 22.29 14.82
C LEU A 43 -21.55 22.00 14.04
N SER A 44 -20.51 22.77 14.35
CA SER A 44 -19.16 22.41 14.00
C SER A 44 -18.92 21.08 14.70
N VAL A 45 -19.19 20.00 13.98
CA VAL A 45 -18.70 18.68 14.32
C VAL A 45 -17.19 18.83 14.25
N ARG A 46 -16.57 19.16 15.39
CA ARG A 46 -15.17 18.81 15.62
C ARG A 46 -15.15 17.30 15.48
N GLN A 47 -14.79 16.82 14.29
CA GLN A 47 -14.54 15.41 14.08
C GLN A 47 -13.32 15.09 14.96
N SER A 48 -13.59 14.58 16.15
CA SER A 48 -12.57 13.92 16.95
C SER A 48 -12.00 12.81 16.08
N VAL A 49 -10.71 12.89 15.79
CA VAL A 49 -10.02 11.79 15.12
C VAL A 49 -10.27 10.54 15.97
N PRO A 50 -10.89 9.47 15.41
CA PRO A 50 -11.16 8.28 16.20
C PRO A 50 -9.84 7.74 16.79
N PRO A 51 -9.85 7.17 18.00
CA PRO A 51 -8.69 6.44 18.50
C PRO A 51 -8.29 5.39 17.45
N ALA A 52 -6.98 5.28 17.21
CA ALA A 52 -6.32 4.56 16.12
C ALA A 52 -7.22 3.57 15.36
N LEU A 53 -7.71 4.00 14.19
CA LEU A 53 -8.60 3.24 13.28
C LEU A 53 -8.04 1.87 12.87
N TRP A 54 -6.73 1.68 13.00
CA TRP A 54 -6.04 0.43 12.71
C TRP A 54 -5.12 0.06 13.87
N LYS A 55 -5.27 -1.19 14.34
CA LYS A 55 -4.36 -1.77 15.31
C LYS A 55 -3.23 -2.48 14.57
N LEU A 56 -2.08 -1.82 14.46
CA LEU A 56 -0.87 -2.43 13.88
C LEU A 56 -0.44 -3.63 14.73
N GLY A 57 -0.04 -4.69 14.03
CA GLY A 57 0.48 -5.94 14.57
C GLY A 57 1.98 -6.05 14.36
N ARG A 58 2.46 -7.29 14.25
CA ARG A 58 3.88 -7.58 14.03
C ARG A 58 4.28 -7.37 12.57
N LEU A 59 5.59 -7.23 12.35
CA LEU A 59 6.19 -7.38 11.03
C LEU A 59 6.00 -8.83 10.59
N ASN A 60 5.41 -9.03 9.42
CA ASN A 60 5.23 -10.37 8.85
C ASN A 60 6.47 -10.78 8.06
N HIS A 61 6.88 -9.92 7.11
CA HIS A 61 8.07 -10.14 6.32
C HIS A 61 8.65 -8.83 5.75
N VAL A 62 9.91 -8.90 5.36
CA VAL A 62 10.58 -7.90 4.52
C VAL A 62 10.86 -8.56 3.18
N ALA A 63 10.34 -7.97 2.10
CA ALA A 63 10.57 -8.49 0.76
C ALA A 63 11.77 -7.82 0.11
N ILE A 64 12.64 -8.64 -0.46
CA ILE A 64 13.87 -8.23 -1.11
C ILE A 64 13.82 -8.76 -2.54
N ALA A 65 13.80 -7.86 -3.51
CA ALA A 65 13.92 -8.25 -4.91
C ALA A 65 15.39 -8.56 -5.21
N VAL A 66 15.65 -9.76 -5.74
CA VAL A 66 17.01 -10.26 -6.02
C VAL A 66 17.17 -10.59 -7.50
N PRO A 67 18.32 -10.22 -8.11
CA PRO A 67 18.58 -10.51 -9.53
C PRO A 67 18.89 -11.99 -9.77
N ASP A 68 19.30 -12.73 -8.74
CA ASP A 68 19.61 -14.15 -8.81
C ASP A 68 19.15 -14.81 -7.49
N LEU A 69 18.11 -15.64 -7.58
CA LEU A 69 17.46 -16.24 -6.42
C LEU A 69 18.35 -17.31 -5.77
N GLU A 70 19.11 -18.06 -6.56
CA GLU A 70 19.97 -19.14 -6.08
C GLU A 70 21.16 -18.56 -5.33
N LYS A 71 21.83 -17.54 -5.89
CA LYS A 71 22.94 -16.86 -5.22
C LYS A 71 22.49 -16.18 -3.92
N ALA A 72 21.33 -15.52 -3.93
CA ALA A 72 20.79 -14.90 -2.73
C ALA A 72 20.47 -15.96 -1.67
N THR A 73 19.81 -17.06 -2.06
CA THR A 73 19.49 -18.18 -1.17
C THR A 73 20.75 -18.80 -0.56
N ALA A 74 21.77 -19.05 -1.37
CA ALA A 74 23.06 -19.58 -0.92
C ALA A 74 23.75 -18.64 0.08
N LEU A 75 23.67 -17.31 -0.13
CA LEU A 75 24.22 -16.36 0.83
C LEU A 75 23.56 -16.49 2.21
N TYR A 76 22.23 -16.54 2.27
CA TYR A 76 21.55 -16.67 3.56
C TYR A 76 21.75 -18.05 4.20
N ARG A 77 21.74 -19.12 3.41
CA ARG A 77 21.91 -20.49 3.90
C ARG A 77 23.35 -20.81 4.30
N ASP A 78 24.30 -20.56 3.40
CA ASP A 78 25.67 -21.08 3.51
C ASP A 78 26.62 -20.12 4.22
N VAL A 79 26.44 -18.80 4.01
CA VAL A 79 27.31 -17.78 4.63
C VAL A 79 26.74 -17.33 5.98
N LEU A 80 25.43 -17.08 6.04
CA LEU A 80 24.77 -16.58 7.24
C LEU A 80 24.16 -17.68 8.13
N GLY A 81 24.11 -18.92 7.64
CA GLY A 81 23.60 -20.06 8.43
C GLY A 81 22.10 -20.03 8.72
N ALA A 82 21.32 -19.26 7.97
CA ALA A 82 19.88 -19.16 8.16
C ALA A 82 19.14 -20.37 7.57
N GLN A 83 17.97 -20.67 8.13
CA GLN A 83 17.07 -21.67 7.56
C GLN A 83 16.34 -21.05 6.36
N VAL A 84 16.45 -21.69 5.19
CA VAL A 84 15.89 -21.19 3.94
C VAL A 84 14.96 -22.23 3.31
N SER A 85 13.79 -21.80 2.85
CA SER A 85 12.83 -22.68 2.16
C SER A 85 13.28 -22.99 0.73
N ALA A 86 12.65 -23.99 0.11
CA ALA A 86 12.75 -24.18 -1.32
C ALA A 86 12.11 -22.98 -2.07
N ALA A 87 12.55 -22.78 -3.32
CA ALA A 87 11.95 -21.79 -4.21
C ALA A 87 10.56 -22.24 -4.65
N VAL A 88 9.56 -21.36 -4.47
CA VAL A 88 8.18 -21.61 -4.86
C VAL A 88 7.80 -20.67 -6.01
N PRO A 89 7.37 -21.18 -7.17
CA PRO A 89 6.80 -20.35 -8.22
C PRO A 89 5.42 -19.86 -7.81
N LEU A 90 5.17 -18.56 -7.96
CA LEU A 90 3.85 -17.94 -7.80
C LEU A 90 3.45 -17.24 -9.12
N PRO A 91 2.92 -17.99 -10.10
CA PRO A 91 2.59 -17.47 -11.43
C PRO A 91 1.57 -16.33 -11.40
N GLU A 92 0.60 -16.38 -10.49
CA GLU A 92 -0.43 -15.33 -10.36
C GLU A 92 0.15 -13.97 -9.95
N HIS A 93 1.26 -13.99 -9.20
CA HIS A 93 1.98 -12.80 -8.77
C HIS A 93 3.19 -12.49 -9.68
N GLY A 94 3.50 -13.37 -10.64
CA GLY A 94 4.63 -13.23 -11.55
C GLY A 94 5.98 -13.21 -10.83
N VAL A 95 6.13 -13.95 -9.73
CA VAL A 95 7.38 -14.04 -8.96
C VAL A 95 7.68 -15.47 -8.51
N TYR A 96 8.97 -15.78 -8.37
CA TYR A 96 9.47 -16.84 -7.51
C TYR A 96 9.72 -16.27 -6.12
N THR A 97 9.39 -17.03 -5.09
CA THR A 97 9.62 -16.66 -3.69
C THR A 97 10.47 -17.70 -2.97
N VAL A 98 11.35 -17.23 -2.09
CA VAL A 98 12.10 -18.04 -1.12
C VAL A 98 12.00 -17.35 0.24
N PHE A 99 11.68 -18.11 1.27
CA PHE A 99 11.60 -17.61 2.63
C PHE A 99 12.86 -17.92 3.41
N VAL A 100 13.43 -16.88 4.04
CA VAL A 100 14.50 -17.01 5.03
C VAL A 100 13.89 -16.80 6.41
N GLU A 101 13.99 -17.81 7.27
CA GLU A 101 13.43 -17.79 8.62
C GLU A 101 14.43 -17.15 9.60
N LEU A 102 14.02 -16.06 10.26
CA LEU A 102 14.82 -15.36 11.29
C LEU A 102 14.27 -15.56 12.70
N GLY A 103 13.26 -16.42 12.86
CA GLY A 103 12.59 -16.72 14.14
C GLY A 103 11.51 -15.69 14.53
N ASN A 104 11.84 -14.40 14.53
CA ASN A 104 10.87 -13.32 14.87
C ASN A 104 10.08 -12.81 13.65
N THR A 105 10.67 -12.88 12.46
CA THR A 105 10.11 -12.45 11.19
C THR A 105 10.71 -13.28 10.06
N LYS A 106 10.23 -13.08 8.84
CA LYS A 106 10.77 -13.72 7.63
C LYS A 106 11.35 -12.69 6.68
N LEU A 107 12.37 -13.09 5.93
CA LEU A 107 12.72 -12.38 4.69
C LEU A 107 12.11 -13.13 3.53
N GLU A 108 11.52 -12.39 2.61
CA GLU A 108 10.96 -12.93 1.38
C GLU A 108 11.83 -12.50 0.21
N LEU A 109 12.58 -13.43 -0.36
CA LEU A 109 13.41 -13.18 -1.53
C LEU A 109 12.56 -13.37 -2.78
N LEU A 110 12.40 -12.30 -3.56
CA LEU A 110 11.57 -12.29 -4.76
C LEU A 110 12.43 -12.21 -6.01
N HIS A 111 12.17 -13.10 -6.95
CA HIS A 111 12.77 -13.07 -8.29
C HIS A 111 11.67 -13.08 -9.36
N PRO A 112 11.80 -12.32 -10.46
CA PRO A 112 10.76 -12.24 -11.48
C PRO A 112 10.48 -13.61 -12.10
N LEU A 113 9.20 -13.94 -12.26
CA LEU A 113 8.74 -15.08 -13.03
C LEU A 113 7.96 -14.56 -14.24
N GLY A 114 8.51 -14.81 -15.43
CA GLY A 114 7.95 -14.34 -16.70
C GLY A 114 8.22 -12.86 -17.02
N GLU A 115 7.90 -12.46 -18.25
CA GLU A 115 8.23 -11.13 -18.79
C GLU A 115 7.40 -9.98 -18.20
N LYS A 116 6.22 -10.30 -17.64
CA LYS A 116 5.28 -9.32 -17.08
C LYS A 116 5.36 -9.21 -15.56
N SER A 117 6.47 -9.63 -14.96
CA SER A 117 6.65 -9.59 -13.52
C SER A 117 6.57 -8.16 -12.96
N PRO A 118 5.81 -7.91 -11.87
CA PRO A 118 5.67 -6.58 -11.30
C PRO A 118 7.00 -6.00 -10.76
N ILE A 119 7.96 -6.88 -10.41
CA ILE A 119 9.27 -6.47 -9.87
C ILE A 119 10.35 -6.31 -10.94
N ALA A 120 10.06 -6.65 -12.21
CA ALA A 120 11.04 -6.55 -13.29
C ALA A 120 11.54 -5.10 -13.47
N GLY A 121 10.62 -4.12 -13.43
CA GLY A 121 10.99 -2.71 -13.50
C GLY A 121 11.80 -2.22 -12.31
N PHE A 122 11.63 -2.83 -11.13
CA PHE A 122 12.43 -2.51 -9.95
C PHE A 122 13.87 -3.01 -10.11
N LEU A 123 14.07 -4.24 -10.60
CA LEU A 123 15.40 -4.81 -10.84
C LEU A 123 16.13 -4.14 -12.01
N GLN A 124 15.42 -3.61 -13.01
CA GLN A 124 16.04 -2.80 -14.06
C GLN A 124 16.68 -1.52 -13.50
N LYS A 125 16.02 -0.88 -12.54
CA LYS A 125 16.55 0.31 -11.84
C LYS A 125 17.64 -0.07 -10.82
N ASN A 126 17.43 -1.18 -10.10
CA ASN A 126 18.30 -1.67 -9.04
C ASN A 126 18.92 -3.01 -9.45
N LYS A 127 19.96 -2.96 -10.29
CA LYS A 127 20.58 -4.15 -10.90
C LYS A 127 21.14 -5.15 -9.87
N SER A 128 21.56 -4.67 -8.71
CA SER A 128 22.07 -5.48 -7.60
C SER A 128 20.95 -6.06 -6.70
N GLY A 129 19.68 -5.76 -6.98
CA GLY A 129 18.57 -6.04 -6.08
C GLY A 129 18.39 -4.96 -5.01
N GLY A 130 17.43 -5.18 -4.10
CA GLY A 130 17.15 -4.27 -3.00
C GLY A 130 15.86 -4.59 -2.24
N MET A 131 15.66 -3.94 -1.10
CA MET A 131 14.40 -4.03 -0.35
C MET A 131 13.25 -3.43 -1.17
N HIS A 132 12.21 -4.22 -1.40
CA HIS A 132 11.07 -3.83 -2.22
C HIS A 132 9.91 -3.31 -1.38
N HIS A 133 9.56 -4.02 -0.30
CA HIS A 133 8.47 -3.61 0.59
C HIS A 133 8.59 -4.31 1.95
N ILE A 134 7.84 -3.78 2.92
CA ILE A 134 7.63 -4.42 4.23
C ILE A 134 6.14 -4.73 4.39
N CYS A 135 5.84 -5.87 4.99
CA CYS A 135 4.49 -6.31 5.25
C CYS A 135 4.23 -6.33 6.76
N ILE A 136 3.25 -5.54 7.20
CA ILE A 136 2.87 -5.42 8.61
C ILE A 136 1.45 -5.97 8.78
N GLU A 137 1.26 -6.79 9.80
CA GLU A 137 -0.06 -7.34 10.14
C GLU A 137 -0.95 -6.26 10.76
N VAL A 138 -2.27 -6.35 10.57
CA VAL A 138 -3.24 -5.46 11.21
C VAL A 138 -4.32 -6.29 11.91
N LYS A 139 -4.57 -6.02 13.20
CA LYS A 139 -5.45 -6.81 14.08
C LYS A 139 -6.94 -6.51 13.96
N GLU A 140 -7.33 -5.34 13.46
CA GLU A 140 -8.73 -5.03 13.18
C GLU A 140 -8.83 -4.12 11.96
N LEU A 141 -9.61 -4.57 10.98
CA LEU A 141 -10.09 -3.75 9.88
C LEU A 141 -11.51 -3.31 10.24
N LEU A 142 -11.69 -2.04 10.59
CA LEU A 142 -13.03 -1.48 10.63
C LEU A 142 -13.62 -1.60 9.21
N ARG A 143 -14.66 -2.41 9.06
CA ARG A 143 -15.33 -2.89 7.83
C ARG A 143 -15.69 -1.81 6.78
N ARG A 144 -15.46 -0.53 7.07
CA ARG A 144 -15.85 0.63 6.24
C ARG A 144 -14.75 1.17 5.33
N THR A 145 -13.49 0.74 5.51
CA THR A 145 -12.35 1.18 4.68
C THR A 145 -11.91 0.11 3.67
N LEU A 146 -12.87 -0.66 3.15
CA LEU A 146 -12.69 -1.63 2.06
C LEU A 146 -12.51 -0.89 0.71
N LYS A 147 -11.38 -0.19 0.56
CA LYS A 147 -10.86 0.26 -0.73
C LYS A 147 -9.37 -0.08 -0.94
N TYR A 148 -8.72 -0.69 0.05
CA TYR A 148 -7.36 -1.15 -0.08
C TYR A 148 -7.40 -2.65 -0.33
N LYS A 149 -7.29 -3.00 -1.61
CA LYS A 149 -7.34 -4.36 -2.12
C LYS A 149 -6.18 -5.13 -1.50
N THR A 150 -6.49 -5.92 -0.48
CA THR A 150 -5.64 -7.01 -0.02
C THR A 150 -5.56 -8.01 -1.17
N TYR A 151 -4.38 -8.15 -1.74
CA TYR A 151 -4.01 -9.27 -2.58
C TYR A 151 -3.34 -10.33 -1.71
#